data_AF-A0A2E0M5B3-F1
#
_entry.id   AF-A0A2E0M5B3-F1
#
_cell.length_a   1.000
_cell.length_b   1.000
_cell.length_c   1.000
_cell.angle_alpha   90.00
_cell.angle_beta   90.00
_cell.angle_gamma   90.00
#
_symmetry.space_group_name_H-M   'P 1'
#
loop_
_entity.id
_entity.type
_entity.pdbx_description
1 polymer ?
#
loop_
_entity_poly.entity_id
_entity_poly.type
_entity_poly.pdbx_seq_one_letter_code
_entity_poly.pdbx_strand_id
1 'polypeptide(L)'
;MMSDLHLDEVVDLDEMGGANKYDRCIAEMRLKRFVDKTIELSDSYIDGVSIDGLCLLWGGDMCSGDVHEELALTNEGVSGLDTCVYWSPILAACVTKLADFFGKVHISSVVGNHGRQTRKPRMKGRVRDNLDFLLATMTANLLEKDARITWDIPDTADCLVSVYNTRILLTHGDQIRGGGNGVGGLMAPVLRMVDKKRLHQPFDVMAFGHFHQQILDPGNGVFACGSSKGVDEFSRLMNFRDCPPLQAYAVVTPTNGFTFTAPIFVQDKEKEGW
;
A
#
# COMPACT_ATOMS: atom_id res chain seq x y z
N MET A 1 -1.00 6.65 -2.40
CA MET A 1 -0.42 5.57 -1.57
C MET A 1 -0.86 4.26 -2.18
N MET A 2 0.10 3.35 -2.34
CA MET A 2 -0.06 1.99 -2.84
C MET A 2 0.39 1.04 -1.72
N SER A 3 -0.49 0.20 -1.21
CA SER A 3 -0.23 -0.67 -0.05
C SER A 3 -1.11 -1.91 -0.10
N ASP A 4 -0.70 -2.97 0.60
CA ASP A 4 -1.51 -4.18 0.83
C ASP A 4 -2.03 -4.77 -0.49
N LEU A 5 -1.14 -4.92 -1.47
CA LEU A 5 -1.51 -5.48 -2.77
C LEU A 5 -1.66 -7.00 -2.71
N HIS A 6 -0.97 -7.66 -1.77
CA HIS A 6 -0.97 -9.12 -1.60
C HIS A 6 -0.79 -9.86 -2.92
N LEU A 7 0.18 -9.41 -3.72
CA LEU A 7 0.51 -9.98 -5.01
C LEU A 7 0.78 -11.48 -4.87
N ASP A 8 0.23 -12.23 -5.83
CA ASP A 8 0.15 -13.69 -5.90
C ASP A 8 -0.77 -14.40 -4.90
N GLU A 9 -1.50 -13.68 -4.04
CA GLU A 9 -2.60 -14.32 -3.29
C GLU A 9 -3.74 -14.73 -4.23
N VAL A 10 -4.36 -15.87 -3.95
CA VAL A 10 -5.58 -16.33 -4.63
C VAL A 10 -6.74 -16.25 -3.65
N VAL A 11 -7.81 -15.57 -4.06
CA VAL A 11 -9.09 -15.49 -3.35
C VAL A 11 -10.14 -16.10 -4.26
N ASP A 12 -10.73 -17.22 -3.82
CA ASP A 12 -11.67 -18.00 -4.63
C ASP A 12 -13.10 -17.43 -4.54
N LEU A 13 -13.74 -17.28 -5.69
CA LEU A 13 -15.07 -16.65 -5.74
C LEU A 13 -16.14 -17.47 -5.02
N ASP A 14 -16.09 -18.79 -5.15
CA ASP A 14 -17.08 -19.70 -4.60
C ASP A 14 -16.89 -19.85 -3.08
N GLU A 15 -15.64 -19.98 -2.62
CA GLU A 15 -15.31 -19.97 -1.18
C GLU A 15 -15.71 -18.65 -0.51
N MET A 16 -15.60 -17.54 -1.24
CA MET A 16 -16.05 -16.23 -0.80
C MET A 16 -17.56 -15.99 -0.91
N GLY A 17 -18.33 -16.97 -1.41
CA GLY A 17 -19.77 -16.82 -1.60
C GLY A 17 -20.13 -15.67 -2.55
N GLY A 18 -19.34 -15.45 -3.60
CA GLY A 18 -19.56 -14.45 -4.64
C GLY A 18 -19.11 -13.03 -4.29
N ALA A 19 -18.42 -12.82 -3.17
CA ALA A 19 -18.12 -11.48 -2.70
C ALA A 19 -16.85 -10.85 -3.26
N ASN A 20 -15.80 -11.66 -3.44
CA ASN A 20 -14.55 -11.22 -4.02
C ASN A 20 -13.92 -12.35 -4.81
N LYS A 21 -13.12 -11.97 -5.79
CA LYS A 21 -12.18 -12.82 -6.49
C LYS A 21 -10.88 -12.05 -6.63
N TYR A 22 -9.76 -12.74 -6.45
CA TYR A 22 -8.44 -12.19 -6.64
C TYR A 22 -7.50 -13.27 -7.11
N ASP A 23 -6.68 -12.92 -8.10
CA ASP A 23 -5.66 -13.75 -8.69
C ASP A 23 -4.67 -12.79 -9.37
N ARG A 24 -3.57 -13.29 -9.93
CA ARG A 24 -2.52 -12.49 -10.57
C ARG A 24 -3.06 -11.65 -11.72
N CYS A 25 -4.01 -12.19 -12.50
CA CYS A 25 -4.62 -11.47 -13.61
C CYS A 25 -5.47 -10.27 -13.11
N ILE A 26 -6.29 -10.50 -12.09
CA ILE A 26 -7.07 -9.46 -11.44
C ILE A 26 -6.16 -8.42 -10.78
N ALA A 27 -5.07 -8.86 -10.13
CA ALA A 27 -4.08 -7.98 -9.53
C ALA A 27 -3.48 -7.03 -10.57
N GLU A 28 -3.11 -7.52 -11.76
CA GLU A 28 -2.61 -6.68 -12.86
C GLU A 28 -3.65 -5.67 -13.34
N MET A 29 -4.91 -6.11 -13.51
CA MET A 29 -6.01 -5.23 -13.92
C MET A 29 -6.24 -4.10 -12.91
N ARG A 30 -6.26 -4.44 -11.61
CA ARG A 30 -6.46 -3.50 -10.52
C ARG A 30 -5.28 -2.55 -10.36
N LEU A 31 -4.04 -3.04 -10.50
CA LEU A 31 -2.83 -2.23 -10.47
C LEU A 31 -2.79 -1.23 -11.64
N LYS A 32 -3.11 -1.69 -12.86
CA LYS A 32 -3.23 -0.80 -14.02
C LYS A 32 -4.30 0.27 -13.79
N ARG A 33 -5.45 -0.11 -13.25
CA ARG A 33 -6.54 0.83 -12.94
C ARG A 33 -6.13 1.84 -11.87
N PHE A 34 -5.37 1.43 -10.86
CA PHE A 34 -4.80 2.35 -9.86
C PHE A 34 -3.94 3.44 -10.51
N VAL A 35 -3.03 3.05 -11.39
CA VAL A 35 -2.16 4.00 -12.12
C VAL A 35 -3.00 4.94 -12.99
N ASP A 36 -3.91 4.38 -13.80
CA ASP A 36 -4.78 5.15 -14.69
C ASP A 36 -5.64 6.15 -13.91
N LYS A 37 -6.25 5.73 -12.80
CA LYS A 37 -7.08 6.58 -11.95
C LYS A 37 -6.29 7.62 -11.16
N THR A 38 -5.05 7.32 -10.80
CA THR A 38 -4.16 8.32 -10.17
C THR A 38 -3.91 9.48 -11.14
N ILE A 39 -3.63 9.16 -12.40
CA ILE A 39 -3.46 10.16 -13.47
C ILE A 39 -4.77 10.90 -13.71
N GLU A 40 -5.88 10.19 -13.90
CA GLU A 40 -7.20 10.78 -14.16
C GLU A 40 -7.65 11.74 -13.04
N LEU A 41 -7.47 11.37 -11.78
CA LEU A 41 -7.79 12.26 -10.66
C LEU A 41 -6.95 13.53 -10.71
N SER A 42 -5.64 13.40 -10.93
CA SER A 42 -4.73 14.54 -11.01
C SER A 42 -4.94 15.43 -12.24
N ASP A 43 -5.42 14.88 -13.36
CA ASP A 43 -5.61 15.59 -14.62
C ASP A 43 -7.01 16.21 -14.76
N SER A 44 -8.05 15.45 -14.43
CA SER A 44 -9.44 15.77 -14.77
C SER A 44 -10.28 16.23 -13.58
N TYR A 45 -9.90 15.88 -12.35
CA TYR A 45 -10.70 16.18 -11.14
C TYR A 45 -10.09 17.31 -10.31
N ILE A 46 -8.80 17.57 -10.49
CA ILE A 46 -8.05 18.60 -9.79
C ILE A 46 -7.77 19.73 -10.77
N ASP A 47 -8.55 20.81 -10.67
CA ASP A 47 -8.42 22.00 -11.52
C ASP A 47 -7.89 23.21 -10.72
N GLY A 48 -7.24 24.14 -11.41
CA GLY A 48 -6.75 25.39 -10.82
C GLY A 48 -5.49 25.26 -9.95
N VAL A 49 -4.82 24.10 -9.95
CA VAL A 49 -3.53 23.89 -9.26
C VAL A 49 -2.49 23.30 -10.21
N SER A 50 -1.23 23.72 -10.05
CA SER A 50 -0.10 23.11 -10.74
C SER A 50 0.42 21.92 -9.92
N ILE A 51 0.60 20.77 -10.57
CA ILE A 51 1.16 19.57 -9.93
C ILE A 51 2.66 19.53 -10.17
N ASP A 52 3.45 19.66 -9.09
CA ASP A 52 4.92 19.68 -9.18
C ASP A 52 5.55 18.28 -9.37
N GLY A 53 4.81 17.23 -9.03
CA GLY A 53 5.24 15.83 -9.09
C GLY A 53 4.37 14.91 -8.24
N LEU A 54 4.77 13.65 -8.13
CA LEU A 54 4.09 12.62 -7.36
C LEU A 54 4.98 12.11 -6.22
N CYS A 55 4.41 12.04 -5.01
CA CYS A 55 4.95 11.25 -3.91
C CYS A 55 4.17 9.94 -3.79
N LEU A 56 4.79 8.83 -4.16
CA LEU A 56 4.21 7.50 -4.06
C LEU A 56 4.63 6.84 -2.75
N LEU A 57 3.75 6.87 -1.76
CA LEU A 57 3.91 6.09 -0.54
C LEU A 57 3.66 4.61 -0.84
N TRP A 58 4.69 3.77 -0.66
CA TRP A 58 4.71 2.34 -0.91
C TRP A 58 4.65 1.61 0.45
N GLY A 59 3.44 1.21 0.85
CA GLY A 59 3.05 0.97 2.24
C GLY A 59 3.36 -0.42 2.83
N GLY A 60 3.98 -1.31 2.06
CA GLY A 60 4.25 -2.69 2.49
C GLY A 60 3.08 -3.64 2.26
N ASP A 61 3.30 -4.92 2.57
CA ASP A 61 2.42 -6.05 2.20
C ASP A 61 2.12 -6.04 0.70
N MET A 62 3.18 -5.85 -0.09
CA MET A 62 3.07 -5.92 -1.53
C MET A 62 2.91 -7.34 -1.97
N CYS A 63 3.68 -8.26 -1.39
CA CYS A 63 3.57 -9.69 -1.64
C CYS A 63 2.67 -10.34 -0.58
N SER A 64 1.89 -11.35 -0.98
CA SER A 64 1.14 -12.23 -0.07
C SER A 64 2.06 -12.94 0.95
N GLY A 65 3.21 -13.41 0.45
CA GLY A 65 4.20 -14.14 1.24
C GLY A 65 3.68 -15.47 1.81
N ASP A 66 4.47 -16.08 2.69
CA ASP A 66 4.25 -17.45 3.19
C ASP A 66 4.03 -17.47 4.71
N VAL A 67 3.37 -16.43 5.22
CA VAL A 67 3.24 -16.17 6.65
C VAL A 67 2.25 -17.10 7.36
N HIS A 68 1.30 -17.63 6.58
CA HIS A 68 0.35 -18.66 6.95
C HIS A 68 0.60 -19.89 6.06
N GLU A 69 0.42 -21.08 6.61
CA GLU A 69 0.67 -22.34 5.88
C GLU A 69 -0.23 -22.44 4.63
N GLU A 70 -1.46 -21.94 4.71
CA GLU A 70 -2.38 -21.89 3.56
C GLU A 70 -1.84 -21.02 2.42
N LEU A 71 -1.28 -19.85 2.70
CA LEU A 71 -0.72 -18.96 1.67
C LEU A 71 0.47 -19.63 0.96
N ALA A 72 1.31 -20.33 1.71
CA ALA A 72 2.42 -21.09 1.14
C ALA A 72 1.98 -22.22 0.20
N LEU A 73 0.72 -22.67 0.29
CA LEU A 73 0.15 -23.73 -0.53
C LEU A 73 -0.74 -23.22 -1.68
N THR A 74 -1.24 -22.00 -1.58
CA THR A 74 -2.32 -21.48 -2.44
C THR A 74 -1.90 -20.27 -3.30
N ASN A 75 -0.79 -19.60 -2.98
CA ASN A 75 -0.26 -18.52 -3.81
C ASN A 75 0.01 -18.99 -5.25
N GLU A 76 -0.21 -18.10 -6.24
CA GLU A 76 0.10 -18.39 -7.65
C GLU A 76 1.60 -18.51 -7.93
N GLY A 77 2.41 -17.72 -7.22
CA GLY A 77 3.86 -17.75 -7.31
C GLY A 77 4.40 -19.02 -6.68
N VAL A 78 5.38 -19.66 -7.34
CA VAL A 78 6.01 -20.89 -6.79
C VAL A 78 6.75 -20.61 -5.48
N SER A 79 7.19 -19.37 -5.28
CA SER A 79 7.80 -18.88 -4.06
C SER A 79 7.74 -17.36 -4.01
N GLY A 80 7.98 -16.75 -2.86
CA GLY A 80 8.12 -15.29 -2.77
C GLY A 80 9.21 -14.68 -3.68
N LEU A 81 10.24 -15.45 -4.05
CA LEU A 81 11.23 -15.01 -5.04
C LEU A 81 10.63 -14.93 -6.44
N ASP A 82 9.81 -15.90 -6.82
CA ASP A 82 9.09 -15.94 -8.10
C ASP A 82 8.14 -14.74 -8.20
N THR A 83 7.40 -14.43 -7.13
CA THR A 83 6.59 -13.21 -7.00
C THR A 83 7.43 -11.96 -7.28
N CYS A 84 8.59 -11.81 -6.63
CA CYS A 84 9.44 -10.63 -6.83
C CYS A 84 9.96 -10.52 -8.28
N VAL A 85 10.34 -11.64 -8.91
CA VAL A 85 10.81 -11.67 -10.30
C VAL A 85 9.70 -11.30 -11.27
N TYR A 86 8.48 -11.83 -11.07
CA TYR A 86 7.34 -11.54 -11.93
C TYR A 86 6.89 -10.07 -11.81
N TRP A 87 6.72 -9.58 -10.59
CA TRP A 87 6.06 -8.30 -10.33
C TRP A 87 6.98 -7.08 -10.44
N SER A 88 8.28 -7.20 -10.19
CA SER A 88 9.21 -6.06 -10.28
C SER A 88 9.21 -5.35 -11.64
N PRO A 89 9.23 -6.01 -12.82
CA PRO A 89 9.13 -5.32 -14.11
C PRO A 89 7.76 -4.68 -14.35
N ILE A 90 6.67 -5.27 -13.87
CA ILE A 90 5.31 -4.71 -14.00
C ILE A 90 5.17 -3.44 -13.15
N LEU A 91 5.65 -3.48 -11.91
CA LEU A 91 5.68 -2.31 -11.03
C LEU A 91 6.60 -1.21 -11.58
N ALA A 92 7.74 -1.57 -12.17
CA ALA A 92 8.61 -0.63 -12.85
C ALA A 92 7.91 0.07 -14.02
N ALA A 93 7.14 -0.67 -14.84
CA ALA A 93 6.33 -0.09 -15.91
C ALA A 93 5.23 0.84 -15.38
N CYS A 94 4.58 0.47 -14.27
CA CYS A 94 3.58 1.32 -13.60
C CYS A 94 4.18 2.65 -13.13
N VAL A 95 5.34 2.60 -12.46
CA VAL A 95 6.06 3.79 -12.00
C VAL A 95 6.53 4.64 -13.18
N THR A 96 7.04 4.01 -14.26
CA THR A 96 7.44 4.73 -15.48
C THR A 96 6.26 5.51 -16.05
N LYS A 97 5.08 4.88 -16.15
CA LYS A 97 3.86 5.54 -16.63
C LYS A 97 3.45 6.73 -15.74
N LEU A 98 3.59 6.61 -14.43
CA LEU A 98 3.38 7.73 -13.52
C LEU A 98 4.41 8.85 -13.77
N ALA A 99 5.68 8.51 -13.97
CA ALA A 99 6.74 9.49 -14.27
C ALA A 99 6.55 10.17 -15.63
N ASP A 100 5.96 9.49 -16.62
CA ASP A 100 5.62 10.08 -17.92
C ASP A 100 4.55 11.16 -17.80
N PHE A 101 3.62 11.03 -16.85
CA PHE A 101 2.60 12.05 -16.59
C PHE A 101 3.09 13.14 -15.62
N PHE A 102 3.65 12.77 -14.47
CA PHE A 102 3.99 13.70 -13.39
C PHE A 102 5.36 14.38 -13.56
N GLY A 103 6.22 13.87 -14.44
CA GLY A 103 7.57 14.39 -14.68
C GLY A 103 8.57 14.15 -13.56
N LYS A 104 8.13 14.10 -12.30
CA LYS A 104 8.93 13.76 -11.10
C LYS A 104 8.14 12.82 -10.20
N VAL A 105 8.75 11.70 -9.83
CA VAL A 105 8.15 10.72 -8.91
C VAL A 105 9.16 10.41 -7.82
N HIS A 106 8.76 10.62 -6.57
CA HIS A 106 9.51 10.19 -5.40
C HIS A 106 8.76 9.06 -4.70
N ILE A 107 9.44 7.95 -4.41
CA ILE A 107 8.85 6.74 -3.86
C ILE A 107 9.48 6.46 -2.52
N SER A 108 8.66 6.36 -1.49
CA SER A 108 9.12 6.02 -0.14
C SER A 108 8.52 4.68 0.23
N SER A 109 9.36 3.71 0.56
CA SER A 109 8.95 2.32 0.80
C SER A 109 9.15 1.90 2.25
N VAL A 110 8.20 1.15 2.77
CA VAL A 110 8.34 0.38 4.01
C VAL A 110 7.97 -1.07 3.75
N VAL A 111 8.36 -1.96 4.66
CA VAL A 111 8.01 -3.38 4.57
C VAL A 111 6.82 -3.69 5.46
N GLY A 112 5.95 -4.57 4.97
CA GLY A 112 4.87 -5.11 5.75
C GLY A 112 5.21 -6.43 6.45
N ASN A 113 4.21 -7.02 7.09
CA ASN A 113 4.38 -8.28 7.80
C ASN A 113 4.23 -9.52 6.92
N HIS A 114 3.60 -9.44 5.75
CA HIS A 114 3.41 -10.57 4.82
C HIS A 114 4.71 -10.95 4.11
N GLY A 115 5.53 -9.96 3.72
CA GLY A 115 6.82 -10.25 3.07
C GLY A 115 7.87 -10.90 3.98
N ARG A 116 7.63 -11.08 5.29
CA ARG A 116 8.63 -11.65 6.22
C ARG A 116 8.94 -13.12 5.89
N GLN A 117 10.20 -13.51 6.06
CA GLN A 117 10.66 -14.89 5.86
C GLN A 117 10.62 -15.76 7.13
N THR A 118 9.97 -15.26 8.19
CA THR A 118 9.91 -15.94 9.49
C THR A 118 8.50 -16.02 10.03
N ARG A 119 8.14 -17.16 10.64
CA ARG A 119 6.80 -17.35 11.20
C ARG A 119 6.37 -16.27 12.20
N LYS A 120 7.27 -15.84 13.08
CA LYS A 120 7.04 -14.72 14.01
C LYS A 120 7.72 -13.44 13.51
N PRO A 121 7.13 -12.25 13.73
CA PRO A 121 7.81 -10.98 13.49
C PRO A 121 9.10 -10.88 14.31
N ARG A 122 10.15 -10.31 13.73
CA ARG A 122 11.42 -9.99 14.41
C ARG A 122 11.60 -8.49 14.47
N MET A 123 12.39 -8.04 15.45
CA MET A 123 12.72 -6.62 15.60
C MET A 123 14.04 -6.27 14.91
N LYS A 124 15.04 -7.14 14.98
CA LYS A 124 16.35 -6.97 14.32
C LYS A 124 16.33 -7.54 12.91
N GLY A 125 16.87 -6.80 11.94
CA GLY A 125 16.96 -7.24 10.55
C GLY A 125 15.61 -7.40 9.84
N ARG A 126 14.52 -6.85 10.39
CA ARG A 126 13.15 -7.07 9.89
C ARG A 126 12.91 -6.58 8.46
N VAL A 127 13.66 -5.57 8.04
CA VAL A 127 13.55 -4.97 6.71
C VAL A 127 14.32 -5.79 5.69
N ARG A 128 15.60 -6.06 5.96
CA ARG A 128 16.48 -6.76 5.01
C ARG A 128 16.09 -8.22 4.74
N ASP A 129 15.45 -8.88 5.70
CA ASP A 129 14.94 -10.25 5.54
C ASP A 129 13.42 -10.22 5.30
N ASN A 130 13.04 -9.55 4.20
CA ASN A 130 11.65 -9.31 3.79
C ASN A 130 11.55 -9.21 2.25
N LEU A 131 10.50 -9.79 1.68
CA LEU A 131 10.21 -9.76 0.25
C LEU A 131 9.81 -8.38 -0.26
N ASP A 132 9.13 -7.56 0.55
CA ASP A 132 8.78 -6.19 0.16
C ASP A 132 10.05 -5.36 -0.08
N PHE A 133 11.09 -5.57 0.74
CA PHE A 133 12.40 -4.94 0.55
C PHE A 133 13.07 -5.40 -0.74
N LEU A 134 13.04 -6.72 -1.00
CA LEU A 134 13.56 -7.29 -2.25
C LEU A 134 12.82 -6.71 -3.46
N LEU A 135 11.49 -6.69 -3.43
CA LEU A 135 10.64 -6.20 -4.52
C LEU A 135 10.88 -4.71 -4.80
N ALA A 136 10.91 -3.87 -3.76
CA ALA A 136 11.20 -2.45 -3.90
C ALA A 136 12.61 -2.22 -4.48
N THR A 137 13.61 -2.96 -4.00
CA THR A 137 15.00 -2.87 -4.51
C THR A 137 15.10 -3.33 -5.96
N MET A 138 14.47 -4.43 -6.34
CA MET A 138 14.45 -4.91 -7.73
C MET A 138 13.77 -3.90 -8.66
N THR A 139 12.65 -3.34 -8.23
CA THR A 139 11.93 -2.30 -8.98
C THR A 139 12.78 -1.04 -9.14
N ALA A 140 13.43 -0.59 -8.07
CA ALA A 140 14.32 0.57 -8.10
C ALA A 140 15.52 0.35 -9.04
N ASN A 141 16.15 -0.83 -9.02
CA ASN A 141 17.26 -1.17 -9.91
C ASN A 141 16.86 -1.13 -11.38
N LEU A 142 15.65 -1.58 -11.73
CA LEU A 142 15.14 -1.51 -13.10
C LEU A 142 14.96 -0.06 -13.60
N LEU A 143 14.81 0.89 -12.68
CA LEU A 143 14.53 2.30 -12.95
C LEU A 143 15.74 3.22 -12.69
N GLU A 144 16.91 2.68 -12.34
CA GLU A 144 18.10 3.44 -11.93
C GLU A 144 18.51 4.53 -12.94
N LYS A 145 18.24 4.30 -14.23
CA LYS A 145 18.61 5.22 -15.31
C LYS A 145 17.62 6.37 -15.54
N ASP A 146 16.42 6.32 -14.94
CA ASP A 146 15.41 7.37 -15.09
C ASP A 146 15.54 8.39 -13.94
N ALA A 147 16.20 9.52 -14.24
CA ALA A 147 16.46 10.58 -13.26
C ALA A 147 15.19 11.29 -12.74
N ARG A 148 14.01 11.03 -13.33
CA ARG A 148 12.72 11.54 -12.84
C ARG A 148 12.26 10.80 -11.59
N ILE A 149 12.77 9.59 -11.37
CA ILE A 149 12.30 8.65 -10.35
C ILE A 149 13.36 8.56 -9.24
N THR A 150 12.94 8.80 -8.00
CA THR A 150 13.81 8.72 -6.82
C THR A 150 13.19 7.83 -5.76
N TRP A 151 14.02 7.24 -4.91
CA TRP A 151 13.61 6.22 -3.94
C TRP A 151 14.18 6.49 -2.56
N ASP A 152 13.34 6.31 -1.53
CA ASP A 152 13.73 6.10 -0.15
C ASP A 152 13.36 4.66 0.26
N ILE A 153 14.36 3.80 0.43
CA ILE A 153 14.20 2.41 0.89
C ILE A 153 15.07 2.25 2.16
N PRO A 154 14.58 2.68 3.33
CA PRO A 154 15.36 2.72 4.55
C PRO A 154 15.50 1.34 5.20
N ASP A 155 16.49 1.20 6.09
CA ASP A 155 16.64 0.01 6.96
C ASP A 155 15.72 0.04 8.19
N THR A 156 14.98 1.13 8.38
CA THR A 156 14.02 1.33 9.48
C THR A 156 12.63 0.83 9.12
N ALA A 157 11.83 0.48 10.14
CA ALA A 157 10.45 0.03 9.93
C ALA A 157 9.51 1.16 9.46
N ASP A 158 9.91 2.41 9.69
CA ASP A 158 9.18 3.60 9.29
C ASP A 158 10.07 4.44 8.36
N CYS A 159 9.45 5.20 7.46
CA CYS A 159 10.10 6.16 6.58
C CYS A 159 9.48 7.54 6.81
N LEU A 160 10.27 8.56 7.12
CA LEU A 160 9.78 9.93 7.25
C LEU A 160 9.94 10.65 5.91
N VAL A 161 8.82 11.06 5.33
CA VAL A 161 8.74 11.70 4.03
C VAL A 161 8.34 13.16 4.23
N SER A 162 8.98 14.08 3.52
CA SER A 162 8.59 15.50 3.53
C SER A 162 8.04 15.89 2.17
N VAL A 163 6.78 16.34 2.16
CA VAL A 163 6.12 16.92 0.98
C VAL A 163 5.84 18.38 1.30
N TYR A 164 6.65 19.27 0.73
CA TYR A 164 6.76 20.67 1.16
C TYR A 164 7.00 20.78 2.68
N ASN A 165 6.12 21.47 3.41
CA ASN A 165 6.18 21.64 4.86
C ASN A 165 5.46 20.51 5.63
N THR A 166 4.87 19.53 4.94
CA THR A 166 4.12 18.43 5.57
C THR A 166 5.02 17.22 5.73
N ARG A 167 5.16 16.75 6.96
CA ARG A 167 5.90 15.53 7.29
C ARG A 167 4.95 14.37 7.44
N ILE A 168 5.17 13.36 6.62
CA ILE A 168 4.40 12.12 6.57
C ILE A 168 5.28 11.01 7.15
N LEU A 169 4.86 10.39 8.25
CA LEU A 169 5.49 9.17 8.73
C LEU A 169 4.81 7.98 8.05
N LEU A 170 5.49 7.37 7.08
CA LEU A 170 5.08 6.13 6.46
C LEU A 170 5.49 4.95 7.35
N THR A 171 4.53 4.10 7.70
CA THR A 171 4.74 2.86 8.44
C THR A 171 3.74 1.84 7.92
N HIS A 172 4.03 0.54 7.97
CA HIS A 172 3.06 -0.43 7.46
C HIS A 172 1.82 -0.54 8.38
N GLY A 173 2.03 -0.57 9.71
CA GLY A 173 0.94 -0.57 10.69
C GLY A 173 0.78 -1.88 11.50
N ASP A 174 1.57 -2.91 11.19
CA ASP A 174 1.62 -4.22 11.90
C ASP A 174 1.97 -4.15 13.40
N GLN A 175 2.40 -2.98 13.86
CA GLN A 175 2.71 -2.69 15.25
C GLN A 175 1.46 -2.28 16.06
N ILE A 176 0.36 -1.92 15.39
CA ILE A 176 -0.88 -1.51 16.05
C ILE A 176 -1.53 -2.74 16.69
N ARG A 177 -1.87 -2.61 17.98
CA ARG A 177 -2.48 -3.70 18.76
C ARG A 177 -3.92 -3.33 19.15
N GLY A 178 -4.84 -4.21 18.81
CA GLY A 178 -6.29 -4.01 18.97
C GLY A 178 -6.91 -3.25 17.79
N GLY A 179 -8.24 -3.24 17.68
CA GLY A 179 -8.99 -2.44 16.70
C GLY A 179 -9.87 -3.22 15.72
N GLY A 180 -9.45 -4.42 15.28
CA GLY A 180 -10.22 -5.22 14.33
C GLY A 180 -11.48 -5.88 14.91
N ASN A 181 -11.47 -6.24 16.20
CA ASN A 181 -12.52 -7.03 16.86
C ASN A 181 -13.34 -6.25 17.92
N GLY A 182 -13.12 -4.93 18.05
CA GLY A 182 -13.71 -4.13 19.12
C GLY A 182 -14.83 -3.22 18.62
N VAL A 183 -15.86 -2.99 19.45
CA VAL A 183 -16.98 -2.05 19.16
C VAL A 183 -16.49 -0.64 18.80
N GLY A 184 -15.33 -0.22 19.31
CA GLY A 184 -14.73 1.09 19.04
C GLY A 184 -13.97 1.22 17.72
N GLY A 185 -13.86 0.16 16.93
CA GLY A 185 -13.16 0.15 15.64
C GLY A 185 -11.66 0.48 15.72
N LEU A 186 -11.11 0.89 14.58
CA LEU A 186 -9.66 1.05 14.38
C LEU A 186 -9.10 2.40 14.89
N MET A 187 -9.93 3.44 15.04
CA MET A 187 -9.43 4.79 15.29
C MET A 187 -8.70 4.93 16.63
N ALA A 188 -9.25 4.39 17.72
CA ALA A 188 -8.63 4.50 19.05
C ALA A 188 -7.22 3.88 19.14
N PRO A 189 -6.96 2.63 18.66
CA PRO A 189 -5.62 2.08 18.65
C PRO A 189 -4.67 2.79 17.65
N VAL A 190 -5.19 3.33 16.55
CA VAL A 190 -4.41 4.15 15.60
C VAL A 190 -3.93 5.44 16.25
N LEU A 191 -4.82 6.23 16.85
CA LEU A 191 -4.45 7.49 17.51
C LEU A 191 -3.43 7.26 18.63
N ARG A 192 -3.57 6.16 19.38
CA ARG A 192 -2.57 5.75 20.37
C ARG A 192 -1.20 5.48 19.74
N MET A 193 -1.14 4.88 18.55
CA MET A 193 0.12 4.66 17.84
C MET A 193 0.70 5.99 17.32
N VAL A 194 -0.14 6.87 16.77
CA VAL A 194 0.26 8.23 16.34
C VAL A 194 0.98 8.95 17.49
N ASP A 195 0.37 9.00 18.66
CA ASP A 195 0.96 9.65 19.84
C ASP A 195 2.30 9.02 20.24
N LYS A 196 2.37 7.69 20.26
CA LYS A 196 3.62 6.98 20.59
C LYS A 196 4.74 7.23 19.59
N LYS A 197 4.43 7.24 18.29
CA LYS A 197 5.42 7.51 17.24
C LYS A 197 5.94 8.94 17.32
N ARG A 198 5.07 9.91 17.64
CA ARG A 198 5.44 11.32 17.82
C ARG A 198 6.42 11.56 18.96
N LEU A 199 6.49 10.67 19.97
CA LEU A 199 7.50 10.72 21.02
C LEU A 199 8.93 10.52 20.50
N HIS A 200 9.09 9.80 19.39
CA HIS A 200 10.40 9.44 18.83
C HIS A 200 10.76 10.28 17.61
N GLN A 201 9.77 10.61 16.77
CA GLN A 201 9.96 11.36 15.55
C GLN A 201 8.77 12.30 15.35
N PRO A 202 8.96 13.63 15.27
CA PRO A 202 7.86 14.53 15.03
C PRO A 202 7.40 14.45 13.56
N PHE A 203 6.10 14.29 13.36
CA PHE A 203 5.43 14.26 12.06
C PHE A 203 4.00 14.79 12.17
N ASP A 204 3.43 15.17 11.04
CA ASP A 204 2.11 15.79 10.97
C ASP A 204 1.03 14.73 10.71
N VAL A 205 1.27 13.84 9.73
CA VAL A 205 0.36 12.74 9.37
C VAL A 205 1.09 11.39 9.39
N MET A 206 0.47 10.36 9.96
CA MET A 206 0.93 8.98 9.85
C MET A 206 0.19 8.30 8.69
N ALA A 207 0.94 7.80 7.71
CA ALA A 207 0.41 7.03 6.59
C ALA A 207 0.70 5.55 6.79
N PHE A 208 -0.31 4.68 6.64
CA PHE A 208 -0.17 3.24 6.87
C PHE A 208 -1.21 2.39 6.15
N GLY A 209 -1.01 1.07 6.16
CA GLY A 209 -1.87 0.05 5.55
C GLY A 209 -2.35 -0.98 6.56
N HIS A 210 -2.08 -2.27 6.31
CA HIS A 210 -2.24 -3.42 7.22
C HIS A 210 -3.68 -3.86 7.52
N PHE A 211 -4.58 -2.91 7.77
CA PHE A 211 -5.96 -3.22 8.20
C PHE A 211 -6.95 -3.36 7.04
N HIS A 212 -6.51 -3.10 5.81
CA HIS A 212 -7.32 -3.10 4.59
C HIS A 212 -8.57 -2.20 4.66
N GLN A 213 -8.57 -1.23 5.59
CA GLN A 213 -9.65 -0.27 5.80
C GLN A 213 -9.12 1.14 5.59
N GLN A 214 -9.82 1.92 4.77
CA GLN A 214 -9.43 3.29 4.52
C GLN A 214 -9.85 4.23 5.64
N ILE A 215 -8.93 5.09 6.08
CA ILE A 215 -9.22 6.21 6.98
C ILE A 215 -8.49 7.44 6.43
N LEU A 216 -9.24 8.36 5.83
CA LEU A 216 -8.71 9.59 5.25
C LEU A 216 -8.98 10.77 6.18
N ASP A 217 -8.26 10.85 7.29
CA ASP A 217 -8.44 11.87 8.32
C ASP A 217 -7.11 12.56 8.70
N PRO A 218 -6.50 13.28 7.74
CA PRO A 218 -5.22 13.95 7.97
C PRO A 218 -5.33 15.04 9.04
N GLY A 219 -6.52 15.59 9.30
CA GLY A 219 -6.76 16.55 10.38
C GLY A 219 -6.50 15.98 11.78
N ASN A 220 -6.77 14.68 11.96
CA ASN A 220 -6.38 13.93 13.16
C ASN A 220 -5.02 13.22 13.01
N GLY A 221 -4.26 13.52 11.95
CA GLY A 221 -2.94 12.96 11.69
C GLY A 221 -2.96 11.53 11.13
N VAL A 222 -4.04 11.09 10.48
CA VAL A 222 -4.24 9.72 10.02
C VAL A 222 -4.51 9.64 8.51
N PHE A 223 -3.72 8.84 7.79
CA PHE A 223 -3.94 8.56 6.38
C PHE A 223 -3.74 7.05 6.11
N ALA A 224 -4.79 6.27 6.35
CA ALA A 224 -4.76 4.82 6.20
C ALA A 224 -5.26 4.39 4.81
N CYS A 225 -4.47 3.53 4.15
CA CYS A 225 -4.79 2.95 2.87
C CYS A 225 -5.63 1.67 3.02
N GLY A 226 -6.52 1.42 2.07
CA GLY A 226 -7.14 0.10 1.92
C GLY A 226 -6.22 -0.88 1.19
N SER A 227 -6.80 -1.95 0.67
CA SER A 227 -6.10 -3.00 -0.09
C SER A 227 -6.70 -3.13 -1.49
N SER A 228 -5.86 -3.45 -2.49
CA SER A 228 -6.34 -3.80 -3.85
C SER A 228 -6.80 -5.26 -3.97
N LYS A 229 -6.43 -6.12 -3.02
CA LYS A 229 -6.95 -7.50 -2.95
C LYS A 229 -8.45 -7.49 -2.64
N GLY A 230 -8.86 -6.62 -1.72
CA GLY A 230 -10.21 -6.64 -1.17
C GLY A 230 -10.33 -7.63 -0.01
N VAL A 231 -11.54 -8.13 0.18
CA VAL A 231 -11.88 -9.08 1.25
C VAL A 231 -11.46 -10.50 0.88
N ASP A 232 -11.07 -11.28 1.87
CA ASP A 232 -10.60 -12.66 1.75
C ASP A 232 -11.32 -13.56 2.78
N GLU A 233 -11.03 -14.85 2.71
CA GLU A 233 -11.63 -15.89 3.54
C GLU A 233 -11.33 -15.62 5.02
N PHE A 234 -10.08 -15.27 5.34
CA PHE A 234 -9.64 -14.96 6.69
C PHE A 234 -10.42 -13.79 7.30
N SER A 235 -10.49 -12.66 6.59
CA SER A 235 -11.14 -11.44 7.09
C SER A 235 -12.63 -11.66 7.33
N ARG A 236 -13.30 -12.44 6.48
CA ARG A 236 -14.71 -12.81 6.67
C ARG A 236 -14.93 -13.76 7.83
N LEU A 237 -14.11 -14.80 7.96
CA LEU A 237 -14.20 -15.74 9.09
C LEU A 237 -13.91 -15.03 10.43
N MET A 238 -13.06 -14.00 10.40
CA MET A 238 -12.79 -13.13 11.55
C MET A 238 -13.86 -12.06 11.78
N ASN A 239 -14.90 -11.98 10.93
CA ASN A 239 -15.99 -11.00 10.97
C ASN A 239 -15.50 -9.54 10.90
N PHE A 240 -14.41 -9.30 10.17
CA PHE A 240 -14.00 -7.94 9.86
C PHE A 240 -14.98 -7.29 8.88
N ARG A 241 -14.99 -5.96 8.89
CA ARG A 241 -15.84 -5.19 7.98
C ARG A 241 -15.29 -5.30 6.56
N ASP A 242 -16.16 -5.68 5.63
CA ASP A 242 -15.85 -5.66 4.20
C ASP A 242 -15.47 -4.26 3.72
N CYS A 243 -14.39 -4.20 2.94
CA CYS A 243 -13.90 -3.00 2.28
C CYS A 243 -13.75 -3.30 0.78
N PRO A 244 -14.29 -2.46 -0.13
CA PRO A 244 -14.10 -2.66 -1.56
C PRO A 244 -12.61 -2.50 -1.93
N PRO A 245 -12.12 -3.19 -2.97
CA PRO A 245 -10.75 -3.02 -3.43
C PRO A 245 -10.44 -1.57 -3.79
N LEU A 246 -9.53 -0.94 -3.04
CA LEU A 246 -9.19 0.48 -3.20
C LEU A 246 -7.77 0.81 -2.73
N GLN A 247 -7.30 1.98 -3.13
CA GLN A 247 -6.06 2.61 -2.68
C GLN A 247 -6.34 4.08 -2.28
N ALA A 248 -5.38 4.76 -1.66
CA ALA A 248 -5.57 6.12 -1.14
C ALA A 248 -4.87 7.19 -1.98
N TYR A 249 -5.57 8.29 -2.26
CA TYR A 249 -5.09 9.46 -2.98
C TYR A 249 -5.17 10.70 -2.11
N ALA A 250 -4.22 11.63 -2.29
CA ALA A 250 -4.24 12.93 -1.66
C ALA A 250 -3.54 14.00 -2.51
N VAL A 251 -4.02 15.24 -2.39
CA VAL A 251 -3.31 16.43 -2.85
C VAL A 251 -2.73 17.16 -1.64
N VAL A 252 -1.41 17.32 -1.64
CA VAL A 252 -0.69 18.04 -0.59
C VAL A 252 -0.23 19.38 -1.15
N THR A 253 -0.53 20.47 -0.44
CA THR A 253 -0.14 21.84 -0.83
C THR A 253 0.91 22.41 0.13
N PRO A 254 1.74 23.36 -0.30
CA PRO A 254 2.80 23.93 0.54
C PRO A 254 2.32 24.61 1.83
N THR A 255 1.11 25.17 1.80
CA THR A 255 0.56 25.98 2.91
C THR A 255 -0.35 25.18 3.83
N ASN A 256 -1.21 24.31 3.27
CA ASN A 256 -2.26 23.63 4.04
C ASN A 256 -2.02 22.13 4.21
N GLY A 257 -0.92 21.59 3.66
CA GLY A 257 -0.69 20.16 3.66
C GLY A 257 -1.77 19.41 2.90
N PHE A 258 -2.32 18.34 3.47
CA PHE A 258 -3.40 17.57 2.85
C PHE A 258 -4.66 18.43 2.67
N THR A 259 -5.00 18.73 1.42
CA THR A 259 -6.14 19.60 1.07
C THR A 259 -7.28 18.84 0.41
N PHE A 260 -6.95 17.74 -0.26
CA PHE A 260 -7.91 16.83 -0.87
C PHE A 260 -7.47 15.42 -0.59
N THR A 261 -8.42 14.54 -0.28
CA THR A 261 -8.20 13.11 -0.14
C THR A 261 -9.32 12.36 -0.84
N ALA A 262 -9.01 11.22 -1.45
CA ALA A 262 -9.99 10.40 -2.13
C ALA A 262 -9.63 8.91 -2.12
N PRO A 263 -10.62 8.01 -2.14
CA PRO A 263 -10.41 6.63 -2.53
C PRO A 263 -10.15 6.52 -4.04
N ILE A 264 -9.23 5.63 -4.41
CA ILE A 264 -9.10 5.11 -5.77
C ILE A 264 -9.68 3.69 -5.76
N PHE A 265 -10.91 3.54 -6.24
CA PHE A 265 -11.52 2.22 -6.41
C PHE A 265 -10.89 1.48 -7.60
N VAL A 266 -10.35 0.31 -7.34
CA VAL A 266 -9.60 -0.46 -8.33
C VAL A 266 -10.39 -1.64 -8.91
N GLN A 267 -11.50 -2.04 -8.28
CA GLN A 267 -12.34 -3.13 -8.77
C GLN A 267 -13.17 -2.73 -10.00
N ASP A 268 -13.24 -3.63 -10.97
CA ASP A 268 -14.14 -3.54 -12.12
C ASP A 268 -14.65 -4.95 -12.47
N LYS A 269 -15.75 -5.38 -11.82
CA LYS A 269 -16.29 -6.75 -11.92
C LYS A 269 -16.54 -7.21 -13.36
N GLU A 270 -17.07 -6.32 -14.19
CA GLU A 270 -17.33 -6.62 -15.60
C GLU A 270 -16.03 -6.95 -16.36
N LYS A 271 -14.97 -6.16 -16.15
CA LYS A 271 -13.66 -6.41 -16.78
C LYS A 271 -12.91 -7.57 -16.14
N GLU A 272 -13.09 -7.79 -14.84
CA GLU A 272 -12.49 -8.90 -14.09
C GLU A 272 -13.18 -10.25 -14.40
N GLY A 273 -14.37 -10.23 -15.00
CA GLY A 273 -15.06 -11.41 -15.51
C GLY A 273 -15.72 -12.26 -14.42
N TRP A 274 -16.24 -11.64 -13.36
CA TRP A 274 -16.95 -12.32 -12.28
C TRP A 274 -18.06 -11.45 -11.64
#